data_AF-A0A1M4DW36-F1
#
_entry.id   AF-A0A1M4DW36-F1
#
_cell.length_a   1.000
_cell.length_b   1.000
_cell.length_c   1.000
_cell.angle_alpha   90.00
_cell.angle_beta   90.00
_cell.angle_gamma   90.00
#
_symmetry.space_group_name_H-M   'P 1'
#
loop_
_entity.id
_entity.type
_entity.pdbx_description
1 polymer ?
#
loop_
_entity_poly.entity_id
_entity_poly.type
_entity_poly.pdbx_seq_one_letter_code
_entity_poly.pdbx_strand_id
1 'polypeptide(L)'
;MSKRSHLALALSFSAAALCGCGGAAESAAQPAPTTSAAVKDKRHQFEAAKADCMKQQGFKYVPYVRPTEAATEEERKRDSGDYQAMLKYREKYGFGVFAVHVYPKEIEGPGSEIPIADPNSEVQSSLSPAQLDAYNKAKNACMVTVGKQVLGLTLKSNIDYFNHMALAHRRAKTAELDGDAGLVELAGTMGTCLKGKGYPVSDTKPTAIARRGEIDFMERQSAIGRKQHPDMDAGEKVTKNTRQLVMPTLTPQQARPHLDKEIKAALDDLECGKDFYAAYAPKAAALQRRVNDQFAF
;
A
#
# COMPACT_ATOMS: atom_id res chain seq x y z
N MET A 1 36.24 41.11 -44.63
CA MET A 1 35.11 41.01 -45.60
C MET A 1 33.82 40.85 -44.78
N SER A 2 33.31 41.92 -44.16
CA SER A 2 32.18 42.73 -44.63
C SER A 2 31.08 41.97 -45.38
N LYS A 3 29.94 41.75 -44.72
CA LYS A 3 28.66 42.42 -45.03
C LYS A 3 27.70 42.38 -43.83
N ARG A 4 27.28 43.58 -43.42
CA ARG A 4 26.15 43.89 -42.52
C ARG A 4 24.83 43.90 -43.32
N SER A 5 23.71 43.71 -42.61
CA SER A 5 22.47 44.52 -42.63
C SER A 5 21.29 43.63 -42.21
N HIS A 6 20.73 43.77 -41.00
CA HIS A 6 19.70 44.74 -40.57
C HIS A 6 18.37 44.63 -41.34
N LEU A 7 17.33 44.12 -40.66
CA LEU A 7 16.02 44.76 -40.64
C LEU A 7 15.21 44.27 -39.44
N ALA A 8 14.96 45.20 -38.53
CA ALA A 8 13.95 45.10 -37.49
C ALA A 8 12.61 45.55 -38.07
N LEU A 9 11.51 44.90 -37.69
CA LEU A 9 10.19 45.51 -37.75
C LEU A 9 9.45 45.15 -36.46
N ALA A 10 9.26 46.18 -35.63
CA ALA A 10 8.34 46.16 -34.51
C ALA A 10 6.95 46.54 -35.02
N LEU A 11 5.92 45.85 -34.54
CA LEU A 11 4.53 46.31 -34.58
C LEU A 11 3.89 46.04 -33.22
N SER A 12 3.51 47.13 -32.57
CA SER A 12 2.81 47.25 -31.30
C SER A 12 1.29 47.45 -31.52
N PHE A 13 0.53 47.36 -30.41
CA PHE A 13 -0.92 47.57 -30.20
C PHE A 13 -1.78 46.32 -30.44
N SER A 14 -2.68 45.88 -29.54
CA SER A 14 -3.48 46.62 -28.55
C SER A 14 -3.81 45.78 -27.31
N ALA A 15 -3.82 46.44 -26.15
CA ALA A 15 -4.49 45.97 -24.95
C ALA A 15 -6.01 46.19 -25.09
N ALA A 16 -6.80 45.16 -24.76
CA ALA A 16 -8.21 45.31 -24.44
C ALA A 16 -8.42 44.77 -23.01
N ALA A 17 -8.56 45.70 -22.08
CA ALA A 17 -9.07 45.44 -20.74
C ALA A 17 -10.60 45.34 -20.83
N LEU A 18 -11.16 44.22 -20.40
CA LEU A 18 -12.56 44.11 -20.03
C LEU A 18 -12.61 43.70 -18.56
N CYS A 19 -12.94 44.69 -17.72
CA CYS A 19 -13.43 44.48 -16.37
C CYS A 19 -14.82 43.84 -16.45
N GLY A 20 -15.03 42.78 -15.67
CA GLY A 20 -16.34 42.20 -15.39
C GLY A 20 -16.28 41.49 -14.05
N CYS A 21 -16.85 42.12 -13.01
CA CYS A 21 -17.00 41.59 -11.67
C CYS A 21 -17.94 40.38 -11.63
N GLY A 22 -17.70 39.47 -10.68
CA GLY A 22 -18.75 38.69 -10.05
C GLY A 22 -18.57 37.18 -10.14
N GLY A 23 -18.28 36.56 -9.00
CA GLY A 23 -18.36 35.12 -8.82
C GLY A 23 -17.15 34.57 -8.08
N ALA A 24 -17.21 34.59 -6.75
CA ALA A 24 -16.39 33.73 -5.92
C ALA A 24 -16.73 32.27 -6.27
N ALA A 25 -15.98 31.69 -7.20
CA ALA A 25 -15.96 30.26 -7.38
C ALA A 25 -15.08 29.71 -6.25
N GLU A 26 -15.72 29.11 -5.26
CA GLU A 26 -15.11 28.13 -4.38
C GLU A 26 -14.11 27.31 -5.20
N SER A 27 -12.86 27.33 -4.76
CA SER A 27 -11.86 26.38 -5.21
C SER A 27 -12.32 25.01 -4.73
N ALA A 28 -13.24 24.40 -5.47
CA ALA A 28 -13.66 23.03 -5.30
C ALA A 28 -12.39 22.19 -5.32
N ALA A 29 -12.09 21.56 -4.19
CA ALA A 29 -11.03 20.60 -4.08
C ALA A 29 -11.19 19.59 -5.23
N GLN A 30 -10.21 19.57 -6.13
CA GLN A 30 -10.20 18.59 -7.21
C GLN A 30 -10.26 17.20 -6.57
N PRO A 31 -11.18 16.33 -7.01
CA PRO A 31 -11.22 14.96 -6.53
C PRO A 31 -9.85 14.31 -6.80
N ALA A 32 -9.30 13.66 -5.77
CA ALA A 32 -8.04 12.94 -5.89
C ALA A 32 -8.06 12.06 -7.15
N PRO A 33 -7.01 12.14 -8.01
CA PRO A 33 -7.07 11.50 -9.31
C PRO A 33 -7.20 9.99 -9.13
N THR A 34 -8.28 9.45 -9.68
CA THR A 34 -8.38 8.06 -10.13
C THR A 34 -7.10 7.73 -10.88
N THR A 35 -6.48 6.57 -10.59
CA THR A 35 -5.24 6.07 -11.20
C THR A 35 -5.04 6.60 -12.62
N SER A 36 -4.09 7.54 -12.79
CA SER A 36 -3.92 8.23 -14.07
C SER A 36 -3.69 7.23 -15.21
N ALA A 37 -4.15 7.54 -16.42
CA ALA A 37 -3.98 6.68 -17.58
C ALA A 37 -2.52 6.25 -17.79
N ALA A 38 -1.57 7.15 -17.48
CA ALA A 38 -0.13 6.89 -17.55
C ALA A 38 0.38 5.80 -16.58
N VAL A 39 -0.22 5.68 -15.39
CA VAL A 39 0.14 4.62 -14.43
C VAL A 39 -0.37 3.26 -14.90
N LYS A 40 -1.61 3.22 -15.39
CA LYS A 40 -2.19 2.01 -15.99
C LYS A 40 -1.35 1.56 -17.18
N ASP A 41 -0.94 2.51 -18.02
CA ASP A 41 -0.06 2.26 -19.16
C ASP A 41 1.28 1.63 -18.72
N LYS A 42 1.93 2.16 -17.68
CA LYS A 42 3.21 1.60 -17.18
C LYS A 42 3.12 0.16 -16.67
N ARG A 43 2.03 -0.21 -15.96
CA ARG A 43 1.80 -1.60 -15.50
C ARG A 43 1.64 -2.57 -16.67
N HIS A 44 0.86 -2.19 -17.67
CA HIS A 44 0.65 -3.03 -18.86
C HIS A 44 1.93 -3.13 -19.70
N GLN A 45 2.68 -2.04 -19.85
CA GLN A 45 3.99 -2.06 -20.52
C GLN A 45 4.98 -2.99 -19.82
N PHE A 46 5.03 -2.97 -18.48
CA PHE A 46 5.89 -3.85 -17.71
C PHE A 46 5.55 -5.33 -17.93
N GLU A 47 4.27 -5.69 -17.83
CA GLU A 47 3.81 -7.07 -18.05
C GLU A 47 3.97 -7.53 -19.50
N ALA A 48 3.73 -6.66 -20.48
CA ALA A 48 3.92 -6.95 -21.90
C ALA A 48 5.41 -7.21 -22.23
N ALA A 49 6.31 -6.33 -21.78
CA ALA A 49 7.75 -6.50 -21.97
C ALA A 49 8.27 -7.79 -21.31
N LYS A 50 7.73 -8.14 -20.14
CA LYS A 50 8.07 -9.40 -19.46
C LYS A 50 7.58 -10.61 -20.24
N ALA A 51 6.39 -10.56 -20.83
CA ALA A 51 5.87 -11.62 -21.69
C ALA A 51 6.73 -11.81 -22.94
N ASP A 52 7.14 -10.71 -23.59
CA ASP A 52 8.02 -10.76 -24.75
C ASP A 52 9.38 -11.37 -24.41
N CYS A 53 9.97 -10.97 -23.27
CA CYS A 53 11.21 -11.57 -22.80
C CYS A 53 11.05 -13.08 -22.52
N MET A 54 9.98 -13.49 -21.84
CA MET A 54 9.73 -14.91 -21.56
C MET A 54 9.55 -15.72 -22.84
N LYS A 55 8.87 -15.15 -23.84
CA LYS A 55 8.73 -15.75 -25.17
C LYS A 55 10.08 -15.94 -25.85
N GLN A 56 10.99 -14.96 -25.76
CA GLN A 56 12.36 -15.08 -26.28
C GLN A 56 13.17 -16.16 -25.54
N GLN A 57 12.87 -16.40 -24.26
CA GLN A 57 13.44 -17.49 -23.47
C GLN A 57 12.77 -18.86 -23.73
N GLY A 58 11.83 -18.93 -24.67
CA GLY A 58 11.14 -20.17 -25.03
C GLY A 58 10.01 -20.58 -24.08
N PHE A 59 9.56 -19.68 -23.20
CA PHE A 59 8.48 -19.95 -22.26
C PHE A 59 7.21 -19.19 -22.61
N LYS A 60 6.05 -19.84 -22.45
CA LYS A 60 4.76 -19.15 -22.49
C LYS A 60 4.65 -18.26 -21.25
N TYR A 61 4.25 -17.01 -21.44
CA TYR A 61 3.89 -16.09 -20.37
C TYR A 61 2.73 -15.23 -20.82
N VAL A 62 1.71 -15.10 -19.97
CA VAL A 62 0.54 -14.27 -20.25
C VAL A 62 0.73 -12.94 -19.51
N PRO A 63 0.84 -11.79 -20.21
CA PRO A 63 0.86 -10.49 -19.55
C PRO A 63 -0.36 -10.35 -18.65
N TYR A 64 -0.16 -10.10 -17.36
CA TYR A 64 -1.26 -10.07 -16.41
C TYR A 64 -1.08 -8.94 -15.41
N VAL A 65 -1.93 -7.91 -15.55
CA VAL A 65 -2.11 -6.89 -14.52
C VAL A 65 -3.34 -7.29 -13.73
N ARG A 66 -3.18 -7.54 -12.43
CA ARG A 66 -4.30 -7.88 -11.55
C ARG A 66 -5.37 -6.79 -11.65
N PRO A 67 -6.62 -7.12 -12.01
CA PRO A 67 -7.72 -6.16 -11.94
C PRO A 67 -7.81 -5.62 -10.50
N THR A 68 -7.73 -4.30 -10.37
CA THR A 68 -8.01 -3.65 -9.08
C THR A 68 -9.48 -3.31 -9.08
N GLU A 69 -10.26 -3.95 -8.22
CA GLU A 69 -11.65 -3.55 -8.02
C GLU A 69 -11.68 -2.10 -7.53
N ALA A 70 -12.69 -1.36 -7.98
CA ALA A 70 -12.87 0.00 -7.51
C ALA A 70 -13.28 -0.07 -6.03
N ALA A 71 -12.49 0.57 -5.16
CA ALA A 71 -12.86 0.71 -3.76
C ALA A 71 -14.25 1.35 -3.63
N THR A 72 -15.09 0.75 -2.80
CA THR A 72 -16.40 1.30 -2.44
C THR A 72 -16.26 2.70 -1.85
N GLU A 73 -17.34 3.47 -1.81
CA GLU A 73 -17.30 4.80 -1.22
C GLU A 73 -16.93 4.75 0.27
N GLU A 74 -17.45 3.75 0.98
CA GLU A 74 -17.14 3.48 2.38
C GLU A 74 -15.64 3.18 2.60
N GLU A 75 -15.05 2.34 1.75
CA GLU A 75 -13.62 2.05 1.81
C GLU A 75 -12.79 3.28 1.50
N ARG A 76 -13.16 4.06 0.48
CA ARG A 76 -12.46 5.32 0.16
C ARG A 76 -12.50 6.31 1.32
N LYS A 77 -13.65 6.46 1.99
CA LYS A 77 -13.79 7.32 3.18
C LYS A 77 -12.93 6.82 4.33
N ARG A 78 -12.96 5.52 4.62
CA ARG A 78 -12.12 4.92 5.66
C ARG A 78 -10.63 5.15 5.38
N ASP A 79 -10.20 4.89 4.15
CA ASP A 79 -8.80 5.00 3.73
C ASP A 79 -8.33 6.46 3.66
N SER A 80 -9.25 7.42 3.56
CA SER A 80 -8.96 8.86 3.66
C SER A 80 -8.98 9.39 5.09
N GLY A 81 -9.19 8.54 6.10
CA GLY A 81 -9.24 8.97 7.51
C GLY A 81 -10.58 9.58 7.94
N ASP A 82 -11.67 9.34 7.20
CA ASP A 82 -13.00 9.79 7.63
C ASP A 82 -13.39 9.10 8.94
N TYR A 83 -13.62 9.91 9.98
CA TYR A 83 -13.87 9.40 11.32
C TYR A 83 -15.09 8.48 11.39
N GLN A 84 -16.19 8.81 10.70
CA GLN A 84 -17.42 8.03 10.79
C GLN A 84 -17.28 6.68 10.06
N ALA A 85 -16.61 6.67 8.91
CA ALA A 85 -16.29 5.44 8.20
C ALA A 85 -15.34 4.55 9.01
N MET A 86 -14.31 5.14 9.63
CA MET A 86 -13.39 4.41 10.51
C MET A 86 -14.10 3.88 11.76
N LEU A 87 -14.99 4.67 12.37
CA LEU A 87 -15.76 4.27 13.55
C LEU A 87 -16.63 3.06 13.22
N LYS A 88 -17.44 3.15 12.16
CA LYS A 88 -18.31 2.06 11.69
C LYS A 88 -17.51 0.77 11.43
N TYR A 89 -16.31 0.87 10.87
CA TYR A 89 -15.44 -0.29 10.65
C TYR A 89 -14.93 -0.86 11.99
N ARG A 90 -14.36 -0.01 12.84
CA ARG A 90 -13.71 -0.43 14.11
C ARG A 90 -14.71 -0.96 15.13
N GLU A 91 -15.96 -0.51 15.11
CA GLU A 91 -17.05 -1.02 15.96
C GLU A 91 -17.37 -2.50 15.70
N LYS A 92 -17.20 -2.98 14.46
CA LYS A 92 -17.46 -4.37 14.09
C LYS A 92 -16.19 -5.22 14.02
N TYR A 93 -15.10 -4.64 13.52
CA TYR A 93 -13.92 -5.40 13.12
C TYR A 93 -12.66 -5.08 13.93
N GLY A 94 -12.68 -4.08 14.82
CA GLY A 94 -11.48 -3.64 15.52
C GLY A 94 -10.40 -3.16 14.54
N PHE A 95 -9.18 -3.69 14.67
CA PHE A 95 -8.09 -3.49 13.71
C PHE A 95 -8.09 -4.54 12.58
N GLY A 96 -9.02 -5.50 12.58
CA GLY A 96 -9.17 -6.56 11.58
C GLY A 96 -8.44 -7.87 11.92
N VAL A 97 -7.66 -7.93 13.01
CA VAL A 97 -6.75 -9.06 13.30
C VAL A 97 -7.51 -10.32 13.71
N PHE A 98 -8.42 -10.23 14.67
CA PHE A 98 -9.28 -11.35 15.06
C PHE A 98 -10.58 -11.40 14.26
N ALA A 99 -10.96 -10.30 13.62
CA ALA A 99 -12.15 -10.23 12.78
C ALA A 99 -12.12 -11.23 11.62
N VAL A 100 -10.95 -11.53 11.06
CA VAL A 100 -10.81 -12.54 10.00
C VAL A 100 -11.28 -13.94 10.42
N HIS A 101 -11.21 -14.28 11.71
CA HIS A 101 -11.68 -15.57 12.24
C HIS A 101 -13.19 -15.58 12.55
N VAL A 102 -13.79 -14.41 12.76
CA VAL A 102 -15.21 -14.26 13.12
C VAL A 102 -16.07 -13.97 11.89
N TYR A 103 -15.57 -13.15 10.97
CA TYR A 103 -16.23 -12.68 9.76
C TYR A 103 -15.36 -12.91 8.50
N PRO A 104 -14.85 -14.13 8.24
CA PRO A 104 -13.90 -14.40 7.15
C PRO A 104 -14.42 -13.92 5.80
N LYS A 105 -15.68 -14.23 5.47
CA LYS A 105 -16.31 -13.82 4.20
C LYS A 105 -16.44 -12.30 4.02
N GLU A 106 -16.55 -11.55 5.11
CA GLU A 106 -16.73 -10.09 5.04
C GLU A 106 -15.39 -9.36 5.02
N ILE A 107 -14.38 -9.88 5.73
CA ILE A 107 -13.03 -9.30 5.79
C ILE A 107 -12.22 -9.65 4.54
N GLU A 108 -12.36 -10.87 4.02
CA GLU A 108 -11.70 -11.30 2.79
C GLU A 108 -12.43 -10.77 1.53
N GLY A 109 -13.66 -10.28 1.70
CA GLY A 109 -14.50 -9.72 0.65
C GLY A 109 -15.26 -10.77 -0.18
N PRO A 110 -16.32 -10.37 -0.92
CA PRO A 110 -16.92 -11.21 -1.94
C PRO A 110 -15.89 -11.47 -3.06
N GLY A 111 -15.55 -12.75 -3.30
CA GLY A 111 -14.42 -13.12 -4.18
C GLY A 111 -13.21 -13.71 -3.45
N SER A 112 -13.33 -14.05 -2.15
CA SER A 112 -12.35 -14.91 -1.47
C SER A 112 -12.34 -16.36 -1.99
N GLU A 113 -13.26 -16.71 -2.90
CA GLU A 113 -13.01 -17.77 -3.88
C GLU A 113 -11.86 -17.36 -4.78
N ILE A 114 -10.69 -17.96 -4.54
CA ILE A 114 -9.45 -17.94 -5.33
C ILE A 114 -9.28 -16.65 -6.17
N PRO A 115 -8.39 -15.71 -5.80
CA PRO A 115 -8.17 -14.48 -6.57
C PRO A 115 -8.06 -14.84 -8.05
N ILE A 116 -8.76 -14.10 -8.94
CA ILE A 116 -8.76 -14.31 -10.41
C ILE A 116 -7.43 -14.95 -10.79
N ALA A 117 -7.45 -16.26 -11.05
CA ALA A 117 -6.25 -17.06 -11.02
C ALA A 117 -5.23 -16.42 -11.95
N ASP A 118 -4.04 -16.09 -11.43
CA ASP A 118 -2.96 -15.59 -12.30
C ASP A 118 -2.81 -16.63 -13.42
N PRO A 119 -3.03 -16.26 -14.70
CA PRO A 119 -3.02 -17.20 -15.81
C PRO A 119 -1.66 -17.92 -15.95
N ASN A 120 -0.60 -17.35 -15.38
CA ASN A 120 0.71 -18.00 -15.33
C ASN A 120 0.80 -19.10 -14.26
N SER A 121 -0.18 -19.24 -13.36
CA SER A 121 -0.26 -20.34 -12.40
C SER A 121 -0.52 -21.67 -13.11
N GLU A 122 -1.44 -21.68 -14.09
CA GLU A 122 -1.71 -22.85 -14.93
C GLU A 122 -0.50 -23.21 -15.81
N VAL A 123 0.16 -22.19 -16.36
CA VAL A 123 1.40 -22.40 -17.12
C VAL A 123 2.44 -23.10 -16.24
N GLN A 124 2.67 -22.59 -15.03
CA GLN A 124 3.66 -23.15 -14.11
C GLN A 124 3.29 -24.55 -13.61
N SER A 125 2.01 -24.82 -13.32
CA SER A 125 1.56 -26.14 -12.83
C SER A 125 1.65 -27.24 -13.89
N SER A 126 1.64 -26.89 -15.18
CA SER A 126 1.84 -27.84 -16.28
C SER A 126 3.32 -28.22 -16.52
N LEU A 127 4.28 -27.56 -15.87
CA LEU A 127 5.71 -27.80 -16.08
C LEU A 127 6.21 -28.93 -15.18
N SER A 128 7.09 -29.77 -15.71
CA SER A 128 7.91 -30.66 -14.87
C SER A 128 8.80 -29.85 -13.92
N PRO A 129 9.29 -30.43 -12.81
CA PRO A 129 10.15 -29.71 -11.86
C PRO A 129 11.38 -29.04 -12.51
N ALA A 130 12.02 -29.70 -13.47
CA ALA A 130 13.17 -29.14 -14.20
C ALA A 130 12.75 -27.97 -15.10
N GLN A 131 11.60 -28.07 -15.78
CA GLN A 131 11.06 -26.97 -16.58
C GLN A 131 10.62 -25.80 -15.72
N LEU A 132 10.06 -26.05 -14.53
CA LEU A 132 9.66 -25.02 -13.58
C LEU A 132 10.87 -24.25 -13.03
N ASP A 133 11.97 -24.93 -12.71
CA ASP A 133 13.23 -24.30 -12.33
C ASP A 133 13.77 -23.41 -13.48
N ALA A 134 13.81 -23.93 -14.70
CA ALA A 134 14.24 -23.17 -15.87
C ALA A 134 13.31 -21.97 -16.15
N TYR A 135 11.99 -22.14 -16.02
CA TYR A 135 11.00 -21.06 -16.13
C TYR A 135 11.24 -19.98 -15.09
N ASN A 136 11.48 -20.34 -13.83
CA ASN A 136 11.72 -19.37 -12.76
C ASN A 136 13.06 -18.62 -12.95
N LYS A 137 14.10 -19.30 -13.45
CA LYS A 137 15.36 -18.65 -13.84
C LYS A 137 15.15 -17.65 -14.98
N ALA A 138 14.44 -18.04 -16.03
CA ALA A 138 14.07 -17.16 -17.14
C ALA A 138 13.24 -15.96 -16.66
N LYS A 139 12.22 -16.20 -15.83
CA LYS A 139 11.38 -15.15 -15.24
C LYS A 139 12.20 -14.16 -14.43
N ASN A 140 13.14 -14.63 -13.61
CA ASN A 140 14.05 -13.77 -12.86
C ASN A 140 14.96 -12.94 -13.77
N ALA A 141 15.53 -13.54 -14.83
CA ALA A 141 16.34 -12.80 -15.80
C ALA A 141 15.51 -11.74 -16.55
N CYS A 142 14.28 -12.09 -16.93
CA CYS A 142 13.36 -11.16 -17.57
C CYS A 142 12.95 -10.01 -16.65
N MET A 143 12.73 -10.25 -15.36
CA MET A 143 12.49 -9.18 -14.38
C MET A 143 13.65 -8.18 -14.32
N VAL A 144 14.90 -8.66 -14.39
CA VAL A 144 16.08 -7.77 -14.41
C VAL A 144 16.11 -6.91 -15.67
N THR A 145 15.94 -7.53 -16.84
CA THR A 145 15.93 -6.83 -18.13
C THR A 145 14.81 -5.79 -18.21
N VAL A 146 13.58 -6.21 -17.88
CA VAL A 146 12.39 -5.37 -17.97
C VAL A 146 12.40 -4.27 -16.92
N GLY A 147 12.85 -4.56 -15.70
CA GLY A 147 13.04 -3.54 -14.67
C GLY A 147 13.99 -2.42 -15.10
N LYS A 148 15.06 -2.75 -15.82
CA LYS A 148 15.95 -1.74 -16.41
C LYS A 148 15.27 -0.96 -17.53
N GLN A 149 14.57 -1.64 -18.44
CA GLN A 149 13.95 -1.02 -19.61
C GLN A 149 12.76 -0.11 -19.25
N VAL A 150 11.85 -0.58 -18.41
CA VAL A 150 10.56 0.09 -18.14
C VAL A 150 10.64 0.96 -16.88
N LEU A 151 11.42 0.56 -15.88
CA LEU A 151 11.50 1.27 -14.59
C LEU A 151 12.81 2.04 -14.41
N GLY A 152 13.81 1.83 -15.29
CA GLY A 152 15.15 2.40 -15.10
C GLY A 152 15.90 1.81 -13.90
N LEU A 153 15.46 0.67 -13.37
CA LEU A 153 16.03 0.05 -12.17
C LEU A 153 17.13 -0.95 -12.54
N THR A 154 18.25 -0.89 -11.82
CA THR A 154 19.27 -1.95 -11.89
C THR A 154 18.95 -3.00 -10.83
N LEU A 155 18.36 -4.11 -11.26
CA LEU A 155 17.91 -5.20 -10.39
C LEU A 155 18.82 -6.43 -10.51
N LYS A 156 18.86 -7.23 -9.45
CA LYS A 156 19.57 -8.53 -9.43
C LYS A 156 18.63 -9.73 -9.59
N SER A 157 17.37 -9.59 -9.19
CA SER A 157 16.37 -10.65 -9.23
C SER A 157 14.96 -10.10 -9.02
N ASN A 158 13.94 -10.96 -9.12
CA ASN A 158 12.58 -10.63 -8.72
C ASN A 158 12.47 -10.24 -7.22
N ILE A 159 13.23 -10.90 -6.33
CA ILE A 159 13.26 -10.54 -4.91
C ILE A 159 13.86 -9.14 -4.73
N ASP A 160 14.88 -8.80 -5.51
CA ASP A 160 15.52 -7.48 -5.47
C ASP A 160 14.55 -6.36 -5.89
N TYR A 161 13.67 -6.61 -6.87
CA TYR A 161 12.58 -5.69 -7.22
C TYR A 161 11.70 -5.35 -6.01
N PHE A 162 11.21 -6.36 -5.27
CA PHE A 162 10.39 -6.14 -4.08
C PHE A 162 11.18 -5.46 -2.96
N ASN A 163 12.47 -5.76 -2.81
CA ASN A 163 13.34 -5.09 -1.85
C ASN A 163 13.52 -3.59 -2.17
N HIS A 164 13.72 -3.25 -3.45
CA HIS A 164 13.78 -1.86 -3.90
C HIS A 164 12.48 -1.12 -3.62
N MET A 165 11.33 -1.73 -3.93
CA MET A 165 10.02 -1.15 -3.64
C MET A 165 9.80 -0.95 -2.13
N ALA A 166 10.10 -1.96 -1.31
CA ALA A 166 9.96 -1.88 0.15
C ALA A 166 10.91 -0.81 0.76
N LEU A 167 12.12 -0.66 0.21
CA LEU A 167 13.05 0.39 0.60
C LEU A 167 12.54 1.79 0.20
N ALA A 168 11.98 1.94 -1.01
CA ALA A 168 11.38 3.19 -1.45
C ALA A 168 10.20 3.60 -0.55
N HIS A 169 9.32 2.66 -0.20
CA HIS A 169 8.25 2.88 0.78
C HIS A 169 8.79 3.33 2.13
N ARG A 170 9.79 2.65 2.69
CA ARG A 170 10.38 3.05 3.98
C ARG A 170 10.98 4.44 3.93
N ARG A 171 11.78 4.74 2.91
CA ARG A 171 12.41 6.06 2.73
C ARG A 171 11.37 7.17 2.63
N ALA A 172 10.36 6.98 1.78
CA ALA A 172 9.30 7.95 1.62
C ALA A 172 8.52 8.16 2.92
N LYS A 173 8.12 7.08 3.61
CA LYS A 173 7.40 7.15 4.89
C LYS A 173 8.22 7.89 5.95
N THR A 174 9.50 7.57 6.09
CA THR A 174 10.39 8.26 7.04
C THR A 174 10.56 9.74 6.71
N ALA A 175 10.73 10.08 5.43
CA ALA A 175 10.96 11.47 5.04
C ALA A 175 9.68 12.33 5.10
N GLU A 176 8.55 11.80 4.65
CA GLU A 176 7.34 12.60 4.40
C GLU A 176 6.24 12.41 5.43
N LEU A 177 6.20 11.28 6.15
CA LEU A 177 5.22 11.07 7.22
C LEU A 177 5.88 11.28 8.58
N ASP A 178 6.97 10.58 8.85
CA ASP A 178 7.66 10.71 10.13
C ASP A 178 8.46 12.01 10.26
N GLY A 179 8.78 12.67 9.14
CA GLY A 179 9.42 13.98 9.09
C GLY A 179 8.46 15.18 9.06
N ASP A 180 7.15 14.95 8.94
CA ASP A 180 6.15 16.01 8.93
C ASP A 180 5.87 16.48 10.37
N ALA A 181 6.25 17.73 10.67
CA ALA A 181 6.16 18.28 12.02
C ALA A 181 4.72 18.28 12.57
N GLY A 182 3.72 18.54 11.73
CA GLY A 182 2.32 18.52 12.14
C GLY A 182 1.85 17.10 12.47
N LEU A 183 2.25 16.10 11.67
CA LEU A 183 1.96 14.70 11.98
C LEU A 183 2.67 14.24 13.25
N VAL A 184 3.92 14.66 13.48
CA VAL A 184 4.68 14.33 14.69
C VAL A 184 4.00 14.89 15.94
N GLU A 185 3.52 16.13 15.90
CA GLU A 185 2.78 16.73 17.00
C GLU A 185 1.47 15.97 17.29
N LEU A 186 0.66 15.72 16.25
CA LEU A 186 -0.59 14.97 16.37
C LEU A 186 -0.37 13.54 16.90
N ALA A 187 0.69 12.87 16.43
CA ALA A 187 1.09 11.55 16.93
C ALA A 187 1.52 11.60 18.40
N GLY A 188 2.19 12.66 18.85
CA GLY A 188 2.53 12.88 20.25
C GLY A 188 1.28 13.03 21.15
N THR A 189 0.30 13.81 20.68
CA THR A 189 -1.00 14.00 21.37
C THR A 189 -1.77 12.70 21.47
N MET A 190 -1.91 11.96 20.35
CA MET A 190 -2.53 10.63 20.32
C MET A 190 -1.82 9.67 21.29
N GLY A 191 -0.49 9.66 21.28
CA GLY A 191 0.32 8.82 22.16
C GLY A 191 0.11 9.12 23.64
N THR A 192 -0.05 10.39 23.99
CA THR A 192 -0.34 10.82 25.37
C THR A 192 -1.73 10.38 25.81
N CYS A 193 -2.74 10.55 24.96
CA CYS A 193 -4.11 10.08 25.22
C CYS A 193 -4.16 8.56 25.43
N LEU A 194 -3.50 7.80 24.54
CA LEU A 194 -3.42 6.34 24.64
C LEU A 194 -2.73 5.87 25.93
N LYS A 195 -1.63 6.50 26.34
CA LYS A 195 -0.97 6.23 27.62
C LYS A 195 -1.91 6.51 28.80
N GLY A 196 -2.65 7.62 28.76
CA GLY A 196 -3.65 7.96 29.77
C GLY A 196 -4.77 6.92 29.90
N LYS A 197 -5.13 6.26 28.80
CA LYS A 197 -6.07 5.12 28.78
C LYS A 197 -5.43 3.77 29.13
N GLY A 198 -4.13 3.74 29.48
CA GLY A 198 -3.41 2.55 29.92
C GLY A 198 -2.80 1.71 28.79
N TYR A 199 -2.76 2.22 27.55
CA TYR A 199 -2.12 1.52 26.44
C TYR A 199 -0.60 1.78 26.40
N PRO A 200 0.22 0.76 26.11
CA PRO A 200 1.66 0.95 25.94
C PRO A 200 1.93 1.73 24.64
N VAL A 201 2.77 2.77 24.72
CA VAL A 201 3.22 3.56 23.57
C VAL A 201 4.73 3.74 23.67
N SER A 202 5.47 3.02 22.83
CA SER A 202 6.95 2.98 22.82
C SER A 202 7.59 3.87 21.76
N ASP A 203 6.86 4.21 20.69
CA ASP A 203 7.31 5.08 19.61
C ASP A 203 6.13 5.96 19.16
N THR A 204 6.34 7.27 19.13
CA THR A 204 5.34 8.27 18.72
C THR A 204 5.60 8.80 17.32
N LYS A 205 6.46 8.15 16.52
CA LYS A 205 6.52 8.43 15.09
C LYS A 205 5.15 8.19 14.46
N PRO A 206 4.69 9.07 13.55
CA PRO A 206 3.42 8.92 12.82
C PRO A 206 3.18 7.51 12.29
N THR A 207 4.15 6.92 11.60
CA THR A 207 3.98 5.56 11.03
C THR A 207 3.93 4.47 12.08
N ALA A 208 4.61 4.64 13.22
CA ALA A 208 4.62 3.68 14.32
C ALA A 208 3.30 3.72 15.10
N ILE A 209 2.84 4.91 15.47
CA ILE A 209 1.60 5.04 16.26
C ILE A 209 0.37 4.62 15.44
N ALA A 210 0.34 4.92 14.13
CA ALA A 210 -0.75 4.54 13.25
C ALA A 210 -0.99 3.02 13.19
N ARG A 211 0.06 2.21 13.42
CA ARG A 211 0.02 0.74 13.35
C ARG A 211 0.14 0.03 14.70
N ARG A 212 0.30 0.78 15.79
CA ARG A 212 0.54 0.22 17.13
C ARG A 212 -0.51 -0.82 17.51
N GLY A 213 -1.79 -0.47 17.41
CA GLY A 213 -2.89 -1.36 17.79
C GLY A 213 -2.93 -2.64 16.95
N GLU A 214 -2.81 -2.52 15.63
CA GLU A 214 -2.72 -3.65 14.70
C GLU A 214 -1.57 -4.60 15.11
N ILE A 215 -0.36 -4.07 15.30
CA ILE A 215 0.84 -4.85 15.66
C ILE A 215 0.68 -5.54 17.02
N ASP A 216 0.15 -4.84 18.03
CA ASP A 216 -0.09 -5.40 19.36
C ASP A 216 -1.04 -6.60 19.30
N PHE A 217 -2.11 -6.52 18.49
CA PHE A 217 -3.07 -7.61 18.34
C PHE A 217 -2.53 -8.74 17.46
N MET A 218 -1.75 -8.43 16.42
CA MET A 218 -1.06 -9.45 15.61
C MET A 218 -0.09 -10.28 16.46
N GLU A 219 0.65 -9.65 17.39
CA GLU A 219 1.53 -10.37 18.31
C GLU A 219 0.77 -11.25 19.30
N ARG A 220 -0.40 -10.80 19.78
CA ARG A 220 -1.30 -11.62 20.62
C ARG A 220 -1.83 -12.83 19.86
N GLN A 221 -2.28 -12.62 18.62
CA GLN A 221 -2.72 -13.68 17.73
C GLN A 221 -1.58 -14.68 17.48
N SER A 222 -0.38 -14.17 17.18
CA SER A 222 0.78 -15.01 16.95
C SER A 222 1.21 -15.80 18.19
N ALA A 223 1.05 -15.24 19.39
CA ALA A 223 1.30 -15.95 20.64
C ALA A 223 0.34 -17.13 20.85
N ILE A 224 -0.90 -17.05 20.37
CA ILE A 224 -1.83 -18.18 20.37
C ILE A 224 -1.36 -19.24 19.36
N GLY A 225 -0.97 -18.83 18.15
CA GLY A 225 -0.48 -19.76 17.13
C GLY A 225 0.76 -20.52 17.58
N ARG A 226 1.72 -19.85 18.23
CA ARG A 226 2.90 -20.50 18.83
C ARG A 226 2.55 -21.54 19.90
N LYS A 227 1.46 -21.35 20.64
CA LYS A 227 1.00 -22.36 21.62
C LYS A 227 0.34 -23.56 20.95
N GLN A 228 -0.34 -23.36 19.82
CA GLN A 228 -0.97 -24.42 19.04
C GLN A 228 0.04 -25.23 18.21
N HIS A 229 1.15 -24.60 17.83
CA HIS A 229 2.19 -25.17 16.97
C HIS A 229 3.58 -24.99 17.59
N PRO A 230 3.87 -25.69 18.72
CA PRO A 230 5.16 -25.54 19.41
C PRO A 230 6.36 -26.00 18.56
N ASP A 231 6.12 -26.87 17.58
CA ASP A 231 7.15 -27.41 16.68
C ASP A 231 7.38 -26.54 15.43
N MET A 232 6.59 -25.48 15.22
CA MET A 232 6.92 -24.46 14.22
C MET A 232 8.09 -23.62 14.76
N ASP A 233 9.30 -24.03 14.41
CA ASP A 233 10.51 -23.26 14.62
C ASP A 233 10.30 -21.85 14.06
N ALA A 234 10.65 -20.80 14.81
CA ALA A 234 10.32 -19.41 14.50
C ALA A 234 11.08 -18.83 13.28
N GLY A 235 11.58 -19.72 12.40
CA GLY A 235 12.46 -19.42 11.29
C GLY A 235 13.87 -18.99 11.76
N GLU A 236 14.79 -18.87 10.80
CA GLU A 236 16.11 -18.29 11.06
C GLU A 236 16.01 -16.92 11.76
N LYS A 237 16.78 -16.78 12.85
CA LYS A 237 17.05 -15.57 13.64
C LYS A 237 16.11 -14.40 13.37
N VAL A 238 14.98 -14.43 14.08
CA VAL A 238 14.09 -13.30 14.32
C VAL A 238 14.91 -12.03 14.60
N THR A 239 14.95 -11.11 13.64
CA THR A 239 15.43 -9.74 13.89
C THR A 239 14.27 -8.90 14.39
N LYS A 240 14.53 -7.70 14.93
CA LYS A 240 13.48 -6.69 15.21
C LYS A 240 12.57 -6.42 13.99
N ASN A 241 13.02 -6.76 12.78
CA ASN A 241 12.35 -6.47 11.51
C ASN A 241 11.79 -7.73 10.80
N THR A 242 11.97 -8.93 11.36
CA THR A 242 11.58 -10.21 10.72
C THR A 242 10.95 -11.21 11.70
N ARG A 243 10.12 -10.74 12.63
CA ARG A 243 9.31 -11.64 13.46
C ARG A 243 8.34 -12.42 12.57
N GLN A 244 8.53 -13.72 12.47
CA GLN A 244 7.59 -14.59 11.78
C GLN A 244 6.29 -14.66 12.59
N LEU A 245 5.18 -14.31 11.94
CA LEU A 245 3.85 -14.47 12.50
C LEU A 245 3.44 -15.92 12.37
N VAL A 246 3.05 -16.53 13.48
CA VAL A 246 2.48 -17.89 13.52
C VAL A 246 0.96 -17.74 13.62
N MET A 247 0.25 -17.95 12.52
CA MET A 247 -1.20 -17.81 12.50
C MET A 247 -1.85 -18.96 13.29
N PRO A 248 -2.76 -18.67 14.24
CA PRO A 248 -3.52 -19.71 14.92
C PRO A 248 -4.65 -20.22 14.05
N THR A 249 -5.13 -21.43 14.35
CA THR A 249 -6.43 -21.91 13.91
C THR A 249 -7.45 -21.65 15.02
N LEU A 250 -8.41 -20.74 14.77
CA LEU A 250 -9.45 -20.37 15.72
C LEU A 250 -10.83 -20.55 15.09
N THR A 251 -11.78 -21.09 15.85
CA THR A 251 -13.19 -20.99 15.48
C THR A 251 -13.72 -19.58 15.73
N PRO A 252 -14.82 -19.17 15.09
CA PRO A 252 -15.46 -17.88 15.38
C PRO A 252 -15.73 -17.67 16.88
N GLN A 253 -16.15 -18.71 17.60
CA GLN A 253 -16.43 -18.64 19.03
C GLN A 253 -15.16 -18.43 19.86
N GLN A 254 -14.04 -19.04 19.47
CA GLN A 254 -12.75 -18.85 20.14
C GLN A 254 -12.16 -17.46 19.87
N ALA A 255 -12.35 -16.91 18.67
CA ALA A 255 -11.82 -15.61 18.30
C ALA A 255 -12.61 -14.43 18.90
N ARG A 256 -13.91 -14.59 19.15
CA ARG A 256 -14.80 -13.49 19.55
C ARG A 256 -14.37 -12.73 20.82
N PRO A 257 -13.95 -13.38 21.92
CA PRO A 257 -13.46 -12.65 23.10
C PRO A 257 -12.17 -11.85 22.84
N HIS A 258 -11.38 -12.23 21.83
CA HIS A 258 -10.21 -11.47 21.41
C HIS A 258 -10.63 -10.28 20.54
N LEU A 259 -11.59 -10.49 19.64
CA LEU A 259 -12.18 -9.42 18.84
C LEU A 259 -12.86 -8.35 19.72
N ASP A 260 -13.58 -8.72 20.78
CA ASP A 260 -14.21 -7.75 21.68
C ASP A 260 -13.17 -6.82 22.35
N LYS A 261 -12.01 -7.38 22.73
CA LYS A 261 -10.88 -6.60 23.25
C LYS A 261 -10.24 -5.73 22.18
N GLU A 262 -10.16 -6.23 20.96
CA GLU A 262 -9.63 -5.52 19.80
C GLU A 262 -10.51 -4.33 19.41
N ILE A 263 -11.83 -4.52 19.36
CA ILE A 263 -12.83 -3.47 19.11
C ILE A 263 -12.67 -2.36 20.15
N LYS A 264 -12.64 -2.71 21.45
CA LYS A 264 -12.44 -1.70 22.50
C LYS A 264 -11.15 -0.90 22.29
N ALA A 265 -10.04 -1.58 22.02
CA ALA A 265 -8.76 -0.92 21.79
C ALA A 265 -8.75 -0.06 20.53
N ALA A 266 -9.40 -0.50 19.46
CA ALA A 266 -9.51 0.24 18.21
C ALA A 266 -10.39 1.49 18.34
N LEU A 267 -11.45 1.44 19.14
CA LEU A 267 -12.29 2.59 19.44
C LEU A 267 -11.56 3.63 20.27
N ASP A 268 -10.88 3.21 21.34
CA ASP A 268 -10.04 4.11 22.16
C ASP A 268 -8.92 4.75 21.32
N ASP A 269 -8.32 3.98 20.41
CA ASP A 269 -7.30 4.43 19.48
C ASP A 269 -7.83 5.44 18.46
N LEU A 270 -9.05 5.21 17.93
CA LEU A 270 -9.69 6.14 17.00
C LEU A 270 -10.08 7.45 17.69
N GLU A 271 -10.59 7.36 18.92
CA GLU A 271 -10.95 8.52 19.73
C GLU A 271 -9.70 9.38 20.02
N CYS A 272 -8.62 8.76 20.52
CA CYS A 272 -7.36 9.45 20.79
C CYS A 272 -6.67 9.97 19.51
N GLY A 273 -6.88 9.29 18.37
CA GLY A 273 -6.22 9.56 17.10
C GLY A 273 -7.06 10.33 16.10
N LYS A 274 -8.22 10.90 16.49
CA LYS A 274 -9.17 11.50 15.55
C LYS A 274 -8.54 12.51 14.59
N ASP A 275 -7.84 13.50 15.13
CA ASP A 275 -7.19 14.55 14.32
C ASP A 275 -5.94 14.01 13.61
N PHE A 276 -5.23 13.09 14.26
CA PHE A 276 -4.09 12.40 13.67
C PHE A 276 -4.47 11.64 12.39
N TYR A 277 -5.51 10.80 12.44
CA TYR A 277 -5.92 9.99 11.30
C TYR A 277 -6.49 10.82 10.15
N ALA A 278 -7.24 11.89 10.45
CA ALA A 278 -7.71 12.83 9.45
C ALA A 278 -6.55 13.48 8.66
N ALA A 279 -5.42 13.76 9.32
CA ALA A 279 -4.22 14.30 8.67
C ALA A 279 -3.32 13.23 8.03
N TYR A 280 -3.14 12.09 8.71
CA TYR A 280 -2.18 11.04 8.35
C TYR A 280 -2.67 10.16 7.19
N ALA A 281 -3.91 9.66 7.27
CA ALA A 281 -4.43 8.66 6.33
C ALA A 281 -4.38 9.12 4.86
N PRO A 282 -4.85 10.33 4.48
CA PRO A 282 -4.80 10.75 3.08
C PRO A 282 -3.35 10.90 2.57
N LYS A 283 -2.43 11.40 3.41
CA LYS A 283 -1.00 11.51 3.08
C LYS A 283 -0.36 10.14 2.90
N ALA A 284 -0.61 9.21 3.82
CA ALA A 284 -0.10 7.84 3.75
C ALA A 284 -0.61 7.10 2.51
N ALA A 285 -1.90 7.24 2.19
CA ALA A 285 -2.50 6.63 1.00
C ALA A 285 -1.94 7.22 -0.31
N ALA A 286 -1.77 8.55 -0.38
CA ALA A 286 -1.17 9.21 -1.54
C ALA A 286 0.29 8.78 -1.75
N LEU A 287 1.07 8.69 -0.67
CA LEU A 287 2.45 8.22 -0.69
C LEU A 287 2.53 6.77 -1.17
N GLN A 288 1.69 5.88 -0.61
CA GLN A 288 1.65 4.47 -0.99
C GLN A 288 1.36 4.31 -2.48
N ARG A 289 0.35 5.02 -3.00
CA ARG A 289 0.03 5.02 -4.45
C ARG A 289 1.20 5.52 -5.28
N ARG A 290 1.74 6.69 -4.96
CA ARG A 290 2.86 7.29 -5.70
C ARG A 290 4.08 6.37 -5.76
N VAL A 291 4.44 5.72 -4.65
CA VAL A 291 5.56 4.77 -4.67
C VAL A 291 5.20 3.54 -5.48
N ASN A 292 4.02 2.93 -5.32
CA ASN A 292 3.61 1.78 -6.14
C ASN A 292 3.64 2.10 -7.64
N ASP A 293 3.17 3.28 -8.03
CA ASP A 293 3.16 3.76 -9.41
C ASP A 293 4.58 3.84 -10.02
N GLN A 294 5.60 4.20 -9.21
CA GLN A 294 7.00 4.21 -9.66
C GLN A 294 7.48 2.81 -10.07
N PHE A 295 7.02 1.79 -9.35
CA PHE A 295 7.39 0.39 -9.53
C PHE A 295 6.46 -0.36 -10.48
N ALA A 296 5.40 0.28 -11.01
CA ALA A 296 4.36 -0.40 -11.79
C ALA A 296 3.68 -1.54 -11.00
N PHE A 297 3.53 -1.34 -9.68
CA PHE A 297 2.79 -2.20 -8.78
C PHE A 297 1.35 -1.70 -8.63
#